data_AF-A0ABD5Z7G9-F1
#
_entry.id   AF-A0ABD5Z7G9-F1
#
_cell.length_a   1.000
_cell.length_b   1.000
_cell.length_c   1.000
_cell.angle_alpha   90.00
_cell.angle_beta   90.00
_cell.angle_gamma   90.00
#
_symmetry.space_group_name_H-M   'P 1'
#
loop_
_entity.id
_entity.type
_entity.pdbx_description
1 polymer ?
#
loop_
_entity_poly.entity_id
_entity_poly.type
_entity_poly.pdbx_seq_one_letter_code
_entity_poly.pdbx_strand_id
1 'polypeptide(L)'
;MSDLQLTSPVFDDGEPIPDEYGYTARDVNPPLDVSGVPDETESLALVVDDPDAVEPAGKVWDHWVVWNVDPGREHIPEEWSPESEGAVEGQNDYGERGYGGPNPPDRPHTYRFRLYALDTELDLPAGSTKADLEDAMAGHVLAEAELDGTFAP
;
A
#
# COMPACT_ATOMS: atom_id res chain seq x y z
N MET A 1 7.26 -17.23 -14.34
CA MET A 1 7.37 -15.77 -14.13
C MET A 1 5.98 -15.38 -13.66
N SER A 2 5.86 -14.84 -12.46
CA SER A 2 4.57 -14.39 -11.94
C SER A 2 4.11 -13.16 -12.72
N ASP A 3 2.81 -13.06 -12.96
CA ASP A 3 2.14 -11.92 -13.60
C ASP A 3 1.34 -11.13 -12.56
N LEU A 4 1.88 -11.01 -11.33
CA LEU A 4 1.25 -10.26 -10.24
C LEU A 4 0.93 -8.84 -10.73
N GLN A 5 -0.31 -8.43 -10.57
CA GLN A 5 -0.84 -7.16 -11.02
C GLN A 5 -1.65 -6.52 -9.90
N LEU A 6 -1.48 -5.21 -9.78
CA LEU A 6 -2.26 -4.33 -8.92
C LEU A 6 -2.88 -3.26 -9.82
N THR A 7 -4.19 -3.08 -9.76
CA THR A 7 -4.92 -2.06 -10.51
C THR A 7 -5.94 -1.37 -9.62
N SER A 8 -6.48 -0.23 -10.05
CA SER A 8 -7.60 0.41 -9.38
C SER A 8 -8.75 0.65 -10.38
N PRO A 9 -10.02 0.47 -9.98
CA PRO A 9 -11.15 0.81 -10.84
C PRO A 9 -11.40 2.33 -10.93
N VAL A 10 -10.70 3.14 -10.13
CA VAL A 10 -10.95 4.59 -10.01
C VAL A 10 -9.81 5.47 -10.55
N PHE A 11 -8.63 4.89 -10.85
CA PHE A 11 -7.56 5.54 -11.60
C PHE A 11 -6.69 4.50 -12.31
N ASP A 12 -6.13 4.87 -13.47
CA ASP A 12 -5.14 4.07 -14.19
C ASP A 12 -3.73 4.39 -13.68
N ASP A 13 -2.76 3.53 -14.00
CA ASP A 13 -1.35 3.72 -13.64
C ASP A 13 -0.79 5.07 -14.16
N GLY A 14 -0.25 5.85 -13.23
CA GLY A 14 0.28 7.20 -13.45
C GLY A 14 -0.78 8.31 -13.55
N GLU A 15 -2.06 7.98 -13.50
CA GLU A 15 -3.16 8.96 -13.61
C GLU A 15 -3.54 9.56 -12.23
N PRO A 16 -4.32 10.66 -12.21
CA PRO A 16 -4.73 11.29 -10.96
C PRO A 16 -5.64 10.41 -10.10
N ILE A 17 -5.30 10.28 -8.82
CA ILE A 17 -6.16 9.69 -7.79
C ILE A 17 -7.32 10.66 -7.52
N PRO A 18 -8.58 10.20 -7.46
CA PRO A 18 -9.71 11.08 -7.16
C PRO A 18 -9.57 11.82 -5.83
N ASP A 19 -9.95 13.11 -5.84
CA ASP A 19 -9.83 14.03 -4.69
C ASP A 19 -10.43 13.50 -3.38
N GLU A 20 -11.44 12.61 -3.47
CA GLU A 20 -12.10 12.05 -2.29
C GLU A 20 -11.17 11.18 -1.41
N TYR A 21 -10.12 10.59 -1.98
CA TYR A 21 -9.14 9.76 -1.27
C TYR A 21 -8.01 10.57 -0.61
N GLY A 22 -7.99 11.89 -0.81
CA GLY A 22 -7.04 12.79 -0.16
C GLY A 22 -7.26 12.88 1.36
N TYR A 23 -6.19 13.19 2.09
CA TYR A 23 -6.17 13.27 3.56
C TYR A 23 -7.18 14.27 4.13
N THR A 24 -7.38 15.39 3.43
CA THR A 24 -8.32 16.43 3.87
C THR A 24 -9.76 16.19 3.40
N ALA A 25 -10.00 15.12 2.64
CA ALA A 25 -11.30 14.76 2.09
C ALA A 25 -11.95 13.64 2.91
N ARG A 26 -12.13 12.42 2.34
CA ARG A 26 -12.66 11.29 3.10
C ARG A 26 -11.57 10.52 3.85
N ASP A 27 -10.31 10.65 3.42
CA ASP A 27 -9.16 9.95 4.01
C ASP A 27 -9.36 8.42 4.11
N VAL A 28 -9.84 7.84 3.02
CA VAL A 28 -10.05 6.39 2.87
C VAL A 28 -9.18 5.85 1.75
N ASN A 29 -8.79 4.58 1.83
CA ASN A 29 -8.02 3.96 0.76
C ASN A 29 -8.87 3.85 -0.52
N PRO A 30 -8.25 4.01 -1.71
CA PRO A 30 -8.92 3.68 -2.96
C PRO A 30 -9.15 2.17 -3.05
N PRO A 31 -10.19 1.73 -3.78
CA PRO A 31 -10.36 0.32 -4.10
C PRO A 31 -9.19 -0.14 -4.99
N LEU A 32 -8.72 -1.37 -4.76
CA LEU A 32 -7.65 -1.99 -5.52
C LEU A 32 -8.07 -3.40 -5.94
N ASP A 33 -7.69 -3.80 -7.14
CA ASP A 33 -7.86 -5.14 -7.66
C ASP A 33 -6.50 -5.84 -7.77
N VAL A 34 -6.46 -7.10 -7.33
CA VAL A 34 -5.26 -7.92 -7.28
C VAL A 34 -5.47 -9.14 -8.17
N SER A 35 -4.49 -9.44 -9.01
CA SER A 35 -4.53 -10.64 -9.85
C SER A 35 -3.13 -11.18 -10.13
N GLY A 36 -3.04 -12.41 -10.64
CA GLY A 36 -1.76 -13.02 -11.00
C GLY A 36 -0.88 -13.42 -9.81
N VAL A 37 -1.47 -13.57 -8.62
CA VAL A 37 -0.80 -14.04 -7.41
C VAL A 37 -0.18 -15.42 -7.66
N PRO A 38 1.12 -15.64 -7.40
CA PRO A 38 1.75 -16.95 -7.52
C PRO A 38 1.07 -18.01 -6.64
N ASP A 39 0.97 -19.25 -7.12
CA ASP A 39 0.37 -20.37 -6.35
C ASP A 39 1.10 -20.67 -5.03
N GLU A 40 2.40 -20.32 -4.95
CA GLU A 40 3.25 -20.54 -3.76
C GLU A 40 3.10 -19.43 -2.71
N THR A 41 2.23 -18.43 -2.94
CA THR A 41 2.02 -17.30 -2.02
C THR A 41 1.26 -17.75 -0.78
N GLU A 42 1.84 -17.54 0.39
CA GLU A 42 1.17 -17.74 1.68
C GLU A 42 0.51 -16.45 2.19
N SER A 43 1.07 -15.28 1.88
CA SER A 43 0.47 -14.00 2.23
C SER A 43 0.85 -12.86 1.28
N LEU A 44 0.03 -11.80 1.27
CA LEU A 44 0.29 -10.56 0.56
C LEU A 44 0.66 -9.44 1.54
N ALA A 45 1.50 -8.51 1.08
CA ALA A 45 1.79 -7.26 1.78
C ALA A 45 1.58 -6.07 0.83
N LEU A 46 1.04 -4.97 1.36
CA LEU A 46 0.74 -3.74 0.63
C LEU A 46 1.43 -2.57 1.32
N VAL A 47 2.20 -1.80 0.56
CA VAL A 47 2.84 -0.56 1.00
C VAL A 47 2.42 0.56 0.08
N VAL A 48 1.96 1.67 0.65
CA VAL A 48 1.71 2.91 -0.08
C VAL A 48 2.69 3.95 0.42
N ASP A 49 3.47 4.54 -0.47
CA ASP A 49 4.41 5.60 -0.12
C ASP A 49 4.53 6.69 -1.19
N ASP A 50 5.05 7.83 -0.75
CA ASP A 50 5.26 9.03 -1.53
C ASP A 50 6.77 9.35 -1.57
N PRO A 51 7.47 9.02 -2.67
CA PRO A 51 8.88 9.36 -2.85
C PRO A 51 9.12 10.85 -3.11
N ASP A 52 8.12 11.61 -3.57
CA ASP A 52 8.23 13.05 -3.82
C ASP A 52 8.29 13.85 -2.52
N ALA A 53 7.74 13.29 -1.43
CA ALA A 53 7.83 13.87 -0.09
C ALA A 53 9.28 14.05 0.43
N VAL A 54 10.29 13.46 -0.21
CA VAL A 54 11.70 13.68 0.17
C VAL A 54 12.09 15.16 0.13
N GLU A 55 11.59 15.93 -0.84
CA GLU A 55 11.87 17.37 -0.94
C GLU A 55 11.29 18.19 0.24
N PRO A 56 9.98 18.08 0.57
CA PRO A 56 9.39 18.83 1.67
C PRO A 56 9.62 18.21 3.07
N ALA A 57 9.70 16.88 3.20
CA ALA A 57 9.74 16.17 4.49
C ALA A 57 11.11 15.54 4.82
N GLY A 58 12.04 15.47 3.86
CA GLY A 58 13.39 14.92 4.06
C GLY A 58 13.48 13.39 4.04
N LYS A 59 12.38 12.69 3.75
CA LYS A 59 12.29 11.23 3.59
C LYS A 59 11.12 10.86 2.67
N VAL A 60 11.12 9.62 2.18
CA VAL A 60 9.93 9.00 1.58
C VAL A 60 8.86 8.93 2.66
N TRP A 61 7.63 9.33 2.32
CA TRP A 61 6.52 9.35 3.29
C TRP A 61 5.67 8.10 3.14
N ASP A 62 5.53 7.34 4.22
CA ASP A 62 4.74 6.12 4.21
C ASP A 62 3.27 6.41 4.55
N HIS A 63 2.38 6.12 3.62
CA HIS A 63 0.94 6.39 3.69
C HIS A 63 0.14 5.20 4.21
N TRP A 64 0.57 3.97 3.88
CA TRP A 64 -0.10 2.76 4.35
C TRP A 64 0.86 1.57 4.35
N VAL A 65 0.76 0.73 5.36
CA VAL A 65 1.61 -0.46 5.53
C VAL A 65 0.72 -1.59 6.05
N VAL A 66 0.56 -2.65 5.26
CA VAL A 66 -0.29 -3.80 5.59
C VAL A 66 0.43 -5.09 5.23
N TRP A 67 0.31 -6.12 6.06
CA TRP A 67 0.85 -7.45 5.79
C TRP A 67 -0.10 -8.55 6.27
N ASN A 68 0.25 -9.80 5.93
CA ASN A 68 -0.58 -10.98 6.19
C ASN A 68 -1.98 -10.88 5.56
N VAL A 69 -2.06 -10.24 4.38
CA VAL A 69 -3.30 -10.19 3.60
C VAL A 69 -3.52 -11.55 2.92
N ASP A 70 -4.76 -12.03 2.94
CA ASP A 70 -5.12 -13.31 2.32
C ASP A 70 -4.67 -13.36 0.84
N PRO A 71 -3.90 -14.38 0.42
CA PRO A 71 -3.35 -14.44 -0.94
C PRO A 71 -4.40 -14.72 -2.01
N GLY A 72 -5.58 -15.21 -1.63
CA GLY A 72 -6.74 -15.37 -2.51
C GLY A 72 -7.59 -14.11 -2.63
N ARG A 73 -7.20 -12.99 -2.00
CA ARG A 73 -7.90 -11.72 -2.11
C ARG A 73 -7.70 -11.11 -3.49
N GLU A 74 -8.78 -11.07 -4.26
CA GLU A 74 -8.81 -10.45 -5.59
C GLU A 74 -9.19 -8.96 -5.55
N HIS A 75 -9.80 -8.49 -4.45
CA HIS A 75 -10.32 -7.14 -4.33
C HIS A 75 -10.13 -6.56 -2.92
N ILE A 76 -9.54 -5.37 -2.85
CA ILE A 76 -9.46 -4.53 -1.66
C ILE A 76 -10.52 -3.43 -1.85
N PRO A 77 -11.59 -3.39 -1.03
CA PRO A 77 -12.64 -2.39 -1.17
C PRO A 77 -12.14 -1.01 -0.74
N GLU A 78 -12.88 0.04 -1.10
CA GLU A 78 -12.74 1.34 -0.44
C GLU A 78 -13.01 1.20 1.06
N GLU A 79 -12.36 2.04 1.89
CA GLU A 79 -12.56 2.04 3.35
C GLU A 79 -12.36 0.64 3.96
N TRP A 80 -11.34 -0.08 3.47
CA TRP A 80 -11.05 -1.42 3.92
C TRP A 80 -10.53 -1.41 5.36
N SER A 81 -10.94 -2.42 6.14
CA SER A 81 -10.46 -2.65 7.51
C SER A 81 -9.67 -3.97 7.57
N PRO A 82 -8.35 -3.95 7.32
CA PRO A 82 -7.52 -5.16 7.26
C PRO A 82 -7.59 -6.02 8.53
N GLU A 83 -7.56 -5.38 9.71
CA GLU A 83 -7.60 -6.06 11.02
C GLU A 83 -8.85 -6.93 11.19
N SER A 84 -9.97 -6.54 10.58
CA SER A 84 -11.23 -7.30 10.65
C SER A 84 -11.20 -8.60 9.84
N GLU A 85 -10.25 -8.72 8.91
CA GLU A 85 -10.10 -9.85 7.99
C GLU A 85 -8.81 -10.65 8.22
N GLY A 86 -8.11 -10.41 9.33
CA GLY A 86 -6.93 -11.18 9.75
C GLY A 86 -5.59 -10.62 9.25
N ALA A 87 -5.61 -9.57 8.44
CA ALA A 87 -4.41 -8.82 8.07
C ALA A 87 -3.97 -7.87 9.20
N VAL A 88 -2.73 -7.41 9.13
CA VAL A 88 -2.12 -6.56 10.16
C VAL A 88 -1.71 -5.21 9.57
N GLU A 89 -2.04 -4.13 10.28
CA GLU A 89 -1.67 -2.77 9.87
C GLU A 89 -0.48 -2.23 10.68
N GLY A 90 0.42 -1.58 9.95
CA GLY A 90 1.58 -0.88 10.48
C GLY A 90 1.29 0.56 10.89
N GLN A 91 2.34 1.23 11.34
CA GLN A 91 2.32 2.67 11.57
C GLN A 91 2.73 3.40 10.28
N ASN A 92 1.93 4.39 9.90
CA ASN A 92 2.23 5.32 8.82
C ASN A 92 3.00 6.55 9.35
N ASP A 93 3.46 7.42 8.44
CA ASP A 93 4.26 8.59 8.82
C ASP A 93 3.46 9.75 9.43
N TYR A 94 2.13 9.66 9.43
CA TYR A 94 1.26 10.51 10.26
C TYR A 94 1.30 10.11 11.75
N GLY A 95 1.94 8.98 12.09
CA GLY A 95 1.98 8.40 13.43
C GLY A 95 0.71 7.61 13.77
N GLU A 96 -0.13 7.36 12.77
CA GLU A 96 -1.40 6.66 12.86
C GLU A 96 -1.25 5.21 12.39
N ARG A 97 -2.24 4.36 12.67
CA ARG A 97 -2.32 3.03 12.07
C ARG A 97 -3.32 3.06 10.93
N GLY A 98 -2.95 2.41 9.84
CA GLY A 98 -3.76 2.32 8.63
C GLY A 98 -3.45 3.39 7.59
N TYR A 99 -4.38 3.57 6.65
CA TYR A 99 -4.20 4.46 5.51
C TYR A 99 -4.28 5.92 5.95
N GLY A 100 -3.29 6.71 5.55
CA GLY A 100 -3.38 8.17 5.52
C GLY A 100 -3.27 8.65 4.08
N GLY A 101 -4.22 9.43 3.61
CA GLY A 101 -4.33 9.84 2.21
C GLY A 101 -3.26 10.84 1.74
N PRO A 102 -3.25 11.11 0.42
CA PRO A 102 -2.45 12.17 -0.19
C PRO A 102 -2.71 13.54 0.43
N ASN A 103 -1.64 14.29 0.69
CA ASN A 103 -1.69 15.69 1.13
C ASN A 103 -0.43 16.45 0.71
N PRO A 104 -0.13 16.52 -0.59
CA PRO A 104 1.10 17.14 -1.06
C PRO A 104 1.07 18.66 -0.79
N PRO A 105 2.15 19.28 -0.27
CA PRO A 105 2.12 20.68 0.16
C PRO A 105 2.52 21.70 -0.93
N ASP A 106 3.18 21.28 -2.01
CA ASP A 106 3.92 22.18 -2.91
C ASP A 106 3.66 21.94 -4.40
N ARG A 107 3.63 20.67 -4.83
CA ARG A 107 3.41 20.28 -6.23
C ARG A 107 2.65 18.96 -6.32
N PRO A 108 2.23 18.50 -7.50
CA PRO A 108 1.74 17.14 -7.65
C PRO A 108 2.80 16.13 -7.22
N HIS A 109 2.40 15.17 -6.38
CA HIS A 109 3.20 14.06 -5.90
C HIS A 109 2.72 12.75 -6.51
N THR A 110 3.63 11.79 -6.59
CA THR A 110 3.37 10.41 -7.00
C THR A 110 3.23 9.53 -5.76
N TYR A 111 2.18 8.73 -5.70
CA TYR A 111 1.89 7.76 -4.65
C TYR A 111 2.03 6.37 -5.25
N ARG A 112 2.94 5.57 -4.71
CA ARG A 112 3.25 4.22 -5.20
C ARG A 112 2.55 3.20 -4.34
N PHE A 113 1.67 2.42 -4.94
CA PHE A 113 1.01 1.28 -4.31
C PHE A 113 1.80 0.03 -4.70
N ARG A 114 2.54 -0.53 -3.75
CA ARG A 114 3.41 -1.69 -3.97
C ARG A 114 2.83 -2.91 -3.28
N LEU A 115 2.52 -3.94 -4.06
CA LEU A 115 2.00 -5.22 -3.60
C LEU A 115 3.10 -6.28 -3.70
N TYR A 116 3.30 -7.01 -2.62
CA TYR A 116 4.28 -8.09 -2.52
C TYR A 116 3.56 -9.42 -2.26
N ALA A 117 3.93 -10.45 -3.01
CA ALA A 117 3.57 -11.83 -2.73
C ALA A 117 4.69 -12.52 -1.95
N LEU A 118 4.36 -13.07 -0.78
CA LEU A 118 5.30 -13.68 0.15
C LEU A 118 5.07 -15.19 0.26
N ASP A 119 6.16 -15.95 0.40
CA ASP A 119 6.13 -17.40 0.64
C ASP A 119 5.89 -17.79 2.11
N THR A 120 5.58 -16.80 2.96
CA THR A 120 5.35 -16.97 4.40
C THR A 120 4.37 -15.91 4.91
N GLU A 121 3.74 -16.19 6.05
CA GLU A 121 3.20 -15.14 6.93
C GLU A 121 4.33 -14.52 7.78
N LEU A 122 4.16 -13.26 8.18
CA LEU A 122 5.12 -12.52 8.97
C LEU A 122 4.69 -12.43 10.45
N ASP A 123 5.59 -12.82 11.35
CA ASP A 123 5.44 -12.60 12.80
C ASP A 123 5.93 -11.18 13.17
N LEU A 124 5.19 -10.18 12.70
CA LEU A 124 5.48 -8.76 12.89
C LEU A 124 4.32 -8.10 13.68
N PRO A 125 4.60 -7.36 14.76
CA PRO A 125 3.54 -6.76 15.58
C PRO A 125 2.83 -5.60 14.88
N ALA A 126 1.54 -5.45 15.14
CA ALA A 126 0.78 -4.29 14.66
C ALA A 126 1.43 -2.96 15.09
N GLY A 127 1.42 -1.98 14.19
CA GLY A 127 2.11 -0.70 14.40
C GLY A 127 3.62 -0.72 14.10
N SER A 128 4.17 -1.84 13.62
CA SER A 128 5.50 -1.84 13.00
C SER A 128 5.57 -0.92 11.79
N THR A 129 6.77 -0.43 11.50
CA THR A 129 7.03 0.49 10.39
C THR A 129 7.21 -0.25 9.08
N LYS A 130 7.17 0.46 7.96
CA LYS A 130 7.55 -0.09 6.65
C LYS A 130 8.96 -0.69 6.66
N ALA A 131 9.92 -0.06 7.35
CA ALA A 131 11.28 -0.58 7.42
C ALA A 131 11.34 -1.95 8.11
N ASP A 132 10.57 -2.12 9.20
CA ASP A 132 10.47 -3.41 9.88
C ASP A 132 9.81 -4.47 8.97
N LEU A 133 8.82 -4.05 8.18
CA LEU A 133 8.15 -4.92 7.20
C LEU A 133 9.12 -5.33 6.08
N GLU A 134 9.85 -4.38 5.48
CA GLU A 134 10.85 -4.65 4.43
C GLU A 134 11.95 -5.61 4.94
N ASP A 135 12.41 -5.44 6.18
CA ASP A 135 13.36 -6.36 6.81
C ASP A 135 12.76 -7.76 7.02
N ALA A 136 11.49 -7.86 7.44
CA ALA A 136 10.80 -9.13 7.63
C ALA A 136 10.50 -9.86 6.31
N MET A 137 10.23 -9.12 5.22
CA MET A 137 9.98 -9.67 3.89
C MET A 137 11.26 -10.12 3.17
N ALA A 138 12.44 -9.70 3.64
CA ALA A 138 13.70 -9.94 2.96
C ALA A 138 13.98 -11.44 2.77
N GLY A 139 14.02 -11.88 1.52
CA GLY A 139 14.23 -13.29 1.15
C GLY A 139 12.95 -14.12 0.99
N HIS A 140 11.77 -13.54 1.24
CA HIS A 140 10.47 -14.19 1.16
C HIS A 140 9.60 -13.70 -0.01
N VAL A 141 10.03 -12.65 -0.73
CA VAL A 141 9.29 -12.06 -1.85
C VAL A 141 9.36 -12.98 -3.09
N LEU A 142 8.20 -13.49 -3.51
CA LEU A 142 8.01 -14.29 -4.71
C LEU A 142 7.73 -13.43 -5.95
N ALA A 143 6.96 -12.35 -5.78
CA ALA A 143 6.58 -11.42 -6.83
C ALA A 143 6.24 -10.03 -6.26
N GLU A 144 6.32 -9.01 -7.10
CA GLU A 144 5.98 -7.63 -6.78
C GLU A 144 5.17 -7.01 -7.93
N ALA A 145 4.21 -6.17 -7.59
CA ALA A 145 3.48 -5.31 -8.50
C ALA A 145 3.45 -3.88 -7.97
N GLU A 146 3.45 -2.90 -8.87
CA GLU A 146 3.39 -1.48 -8.55
C GLU A 146 2.27 -0.84 -9.36
N LEU A 147 1.54 0.08 -8.73
CA LEU A 147 0.57 0.97 -9.34
C LEU A 147 0.87 2.39 -8.85
N ASP A 148 1.09 3.32 -9.76
CA ASP A 148 1.32 4.71 -9.44
C ASP A 148 0.03 5.52 -9.58
N GLY A 149 -0.20 6.44 -8.64
CA GLY A 149 -1.25 7.44 -8.75
C GLY A 149 -0.69 8.82 -8.44
N THR A 150 -1.21 9.86 -9.09
CA THR A 150 -0.78 11.24 -8.83
C THR A 150 -1.83 12.01 -8.03
N PHE A 151 -1.40 12.89 -7.13
CA PHE A 151 -2.30 13.79 -6.42
C PHE A 151 -1.73 15.19 -6.40
N ALA A 152 -2.58 16.20 -6.59
CA ALA A 152 -2.19 17.60 -6.60
C ALA A 152 -2.71 18.33 -5.34
N PRO A 153 -2.00 19.38 -4.88
CA PRO A 153 -2.40 20.20 -3.74
C PRO A 153 -3.73 20.95 -3.94
#